data_AF-A0A9E1RTE9-F1
#
_entry.id   AF-A0A9E1RTE9-F1
#
_cell.length_a   1.000
_cell.length_b   1.000
_cell.length_c   1.000
_cell.angle_alpha   90.00
_cell.angle_beta   90.00
_cell.angle_gamma   90.00
#
_symmetry.space_group_name_H-M   'P 1'
#
loop_
_entity.id
_entity.type
_entity.pdbx_description
1 polymer ?
#
loop_
_entity_poly.entity_id
_entity_poly.type
_entity_poly.pdbx_seq_one_letter_code
_entity_poly.pdbx_strand_id
1 'polypeptide(L)'
;ACIFHNRPGFAGGEGCALHLAAMQDDENPIEYKPSICWQAPLKVDHHDDGSKTLRPWKRPDWDGGLESMAWCCTTKGGDDEALASAFVGDVTVGESLHAELRGLVGPEIAVQLRERHR
;
A
#
# COMPACT_ATOMS: atom_id res chain seq x y z
N ALA A 1 6.00 13.71 7.10
CA ALA A 1 5.15 12.57 7.50
C ALA A 1 3.69 13.03 7.60
N CYS A 2 2.73 12.12 7.47
CA CYS A 2 1.29 12.40 7.62
C CYS A 2 0.93 12.73 9.09
N ILE A 3 -0.19 13.42 9.33
CA ILE A 3 -0.69 13.77 10.67
C ILE A 3 -0.99 12.54 11.56
N PHE A 4 -1.27 11.38 10.96
CA PHE A 4 -1.52 10.12 11.66
C PHE A 4 -0.25 9.30 11.95
N HIS A 5 0.94 9.85 11.72
CA HIS A 5 2.21 9.14 11.95
C HIS A 5 2.72 9.36 13.38
N ASN A 6 2.71 8.29 14.18
CA ASN A 6 3.36 8.20 15.47
C ASN A 6 4.88 8.07 15.28
N ARG A 7 5.62 9.00 15.90
CA ARG A 7 7.09 9.05 15.83
C ARG A 7 7.73 7.90 16.62
N PRO A 8 9.03 7.65 16.40
CA PRO A 8 9.78 6.72 17.23
C PRO A 8 9.68 7.05 18.73
N GLY A 9 9.49 6.02 19.55
CA GLY A 9 9.27 6.13 20.99
C GLY A 9 7.88 6.62 21.43
N PHE A 10 6.91 6.75 20.52
CA PHE A 10 5.54 7.12 20.90
C PHE A 10 4.88 6.03 21.76
N ALA A 11 4.23 6.42 22.86
CA ALA A 11 3.70 5.48 23.86
C ALA A 11 2.65 4.50 23.29
N GLY A 12 1.89 4.91 22.27
CA GLY A 12 0.92 4.07 21.58
C GLY A 12 1.48 3.18 20.46
N GLY A 13 2.81 3.13 20.30
CA GLY A 13 3.50 2.42 19.21
C GLY A 13 3.87 3.32 18.04
N GLU A 14 4.98 2.98 17.37
CA GLU A 14 5.51 3.70 16.21
C GLU A 14 4.73 3.33 14.94
N GLY A 15 4.56 4.28 14.01
CA GLY A 15 3.92 4.03 12.72
C GLY A 15 2.56 4.71 12.56
N CYS A 16 1.65 4.12 11.80
CA CYS A 16 0.34 4.73 11.51
C CYS A 16 -0.64 4.50 12.66
N ALA A 17 -1.12 5.56 13.30
CA ALA A 17 -2.07 5.48 14.41
C ALA A 17 -3.35 4.69 14.05
N LEU A 18 -3.89 4.87 12.84
CA LEU A 18 -5.09 4.16 12.38
C LEU A 18 -4.85 2.66 12.15
N HIS A 19 -3.64 2.30 11.72
CA HIS A 19 -3.27 0.90 11.58
C HIS A 19 -3.14 0.24 12.95
N LEU A 20 -2.48 0.91 13.88
CA LEU A 20 -2.31 0.42 15.25
C LEU A 20 -3.67 0.24 15.95
N ALA A 21 -4.59 1.19 15.78
CA ALA A 21 -5.96 1.07 16.30
C ALA A 21 -6.67 -0.16 15.74
N ALA A 22 -6.66 -0.36 14.41
CA ALA A 22 -7.28 -1.54 13.80
C ALA A 22 -6.71 -2.87 14.35
N MET A 23 -5.39 -2.95 14.57
CA MET A 23 -4.76 -4.14 15.15
C MET A 23 -5.10 -4.34 16.63
N GLN A 24 -5.30 -3.27 17.39
CA GLN A 24 -5.76 -3.36 18.78
C GLN A 24 -7.19 -3.89 18.87
N ASP A 25 -8.02 -3.54 17.90
CA ASP A 25 -9.42 -3.96 17.82
C ASP A 25 -9.63 -5.30 17.07
N ASP A 26 -8.55 -5.95 16.61
CA ASP A 26 -8.56 -7.17 15.77
C ASP A 26 -9.38 -7.01 14.48
N GLU A 27 -9.38 -5.79 13.92
CA GLU A 27 -10.13 -5.41 12.74
C GLU A 27 -9.22 -5.19 11.53
N ASN A 28 -9.80 -5.27 10.33
CA ASN A 28 -9.05 -5.00 9.11
C ASN A 28 -8.65 -3.52 9.02
N PRO A 29 -7.37 -3.16 8.83
CA PRO A 29 -6.95 -1.78 8.68
C PRO A 29 -7.62 -0.99 7.56
N ILE A 30 -8.18 -1.66 6.54
CA ILE A 30 -8.95 -1.02 5.46
C ILE A 30 -10.17 -0.30 6.01
N GLU A 31 -10.79 -0.79 7.09
CA GLU A 31 -11.98 -0.20 7.70
C GLU A 31 -11.66 1.11 8.47
N TYR A 32 -10.40 1.27 8.90
CA TYR A 32 -9.95 2.42 9.68
C TYR A 32 -9.26 3.49 8.82
N LYS A 33 -8.58 3.06 7.76
CA LYS A 33 -7.74 3.93 6.94
C LYS A 33 -8.59 4.66 5.88
N PRO A 34 -8.31 5.95 5.60
CA PRO A 34 -8.83 6.62 4.42
C PRO A 34 -8.45 5.87 3.13
N SER A 35 -9.26 6.01 2.09
CA SER A 35 -9.13 5.25 0.83
C SER A 35 -7.70 5.16 0.30
N ILE A 36 -7.03 6.31 0.14
CA ILE A 36 -5.66 6.34 -0.40
C ILE A 36 -4.64 5.63 0.50
N CYS A 37 -4.85 5.62 1.81
CA CYS A 37 -3.90 5.08 2.79
C CYS A 37 -3.84 3.56 2.78
N TRP A 38 -4.92 2.87 2.41
CA TRP A 38 -4.91 1.41 2.25
C TRP A 38 -4.72 0.97 0.80
N GLN A 39 -5.04 1.82 -0.18
CA GLN A 39 -4.80 1.49 -1.58
C GLN A 39 -3.31 1.46 -1.90
N ALA A 40 -2.51 2.41 -1.40
CA ALA A 40 -1.07 2.37 -1.57
C ALA A 40 -0.46 1.13 -0.88
N PRO A 41 0.41 0.35 -1.56
CA PRO A 41 1.20 0.75 -2.73
C PRO A 41 0.58 0.41 -4.10
N LEU A 42 -0.65 -0.08 -4.16
CA LEU A 42 -1.32 -0.54 -5.38
C LEU A 42 -2.20 0.56 -6.01
N LYS A 43 -2.14 0.65 -7.33
CA LYS A 43 -2.95 1.54 -8.15
C LYS A 43 -3.68 0.74 -9.22
N VAL A 44 -4.94 1.09 -9.44
CA VAL A 44 -5.74 0.58 -10.55
C VAL A 44 -5.98 1.72 -11.52
N ASP A 45 -5.41 1.62 -12.71
CA ASP A 45 -5.77 2.50 -13.82
C ASP A 45 -6.97 1.89 -14.56
N HIS A 46 -7.97 2.72 -14.82
CA HIS A 46 -9.17 2.35 -15.56
C HIS A 46 -9.06 2.88 -17.00
N HIS A 47 -9.48 2.06 -17.97
CA HIS A 47 -9.45 2.40 -19.38
C HIS A 47 -10.87 2.52 -19.95
N ASP A 48 -11.01 3.26 -21.05
CA ASP A 48 -12.31 3.53 -21.68
C ASP A 48 -12.99 2.25 -22.24
N ASP A 49 -12.19 1.22 -22.58
CA ASP A 49 -12.68 -0.08 -23.03
C ASP A 49 -13.17 -0.98 -21.87
N GLY A 50 -13.16 -0.45 -20.64
CA GLY A 50 -13.57 -1.16 -19.43
C GLY A 50 -12.49 -2.06 -18.83
N SER A 51 -11.32 -2.18 -19.47
CA SER A 51 -10.20 -2.92 -18.90
C SER A 51 -9.55 -2.14 -17.74
N LYS A 52 -8.81 -2.86 -16.90
CA LYS A 52 -8.10 -2.30 -15.74
C LYS A 52 -6.65 -2.75 -15.74
N THR A 53 -5.75 -1.85 -15.35
CA THR A 53 -4.34 -2.19 -15.09
C THR A 53 -4.02 -2.03 -13.62
N LEU A 54 -3.70 -3.16 -12.96
CA LEU A 54 -3.16 -3.15 -11.61
C LEU A 54 -1.65 -2.99 -11.66
N ARG A 55 -1.12 -1.98 -10.96
CA ARG A 55 0.32 -1.70 -10.90
C ARG A 55 0.71 -0.98 -9.61
N PRO A 56 2.00 -0.91 -9.26
CA PRO A 56 2.46 -0.01 -8.20
C PRO A 56 2.14 1.46 -8.51
N TRP A 57 1.82 2.23 -7.46
CA TRP A 57 1.97 3.69 -7.49
C TRP A 57 3.41 4.06 -7.81
N LYS A 58 3.63 5.15 -8.54
CA LYS A 58 4.97 5.72 -8.77
C LYS A 58 4.96 7.17 -8.33
N ARG A 59 6.15 7.73 -8.06
CA ARG A 59 6.31 9.15 -7.71
C ARG A 59 5.54 10.09 -8.67
N PRO A 60 5.61 9.95 -10.00
CA PRO A 60 4.89 10.84 -10.92
C PRO A 60 3.36 10.75 -10.86
N ASP A 61 2.79 9.69 -10.27
CA ASP A 61 1.34 9.59 -10.10
C ASP A 61 0.80 10.57 -9.04
N TRP A 62 1.68 11.19 -8.23
CA TRP A 62 1.33 12.15 -7.18
C TRP A 62 1.55 13.61 -7.66
N ASP A 63 0.53 14.22 -8.27
CA ASP A 63 0.53 15.63 -8.70
C ASP A 63 1.84 16.07 -9.40
N GLY A 64 2.29 15.27 -10.37
CA GLY A 64 3.51 15.55 -11.14
C GLY A 64 4.82 15.08 -10.48
N GLY A 65 4.72 14.40 -9.33
CA GLY A 65 5.85 13.86 -8.60
C GLY A 65 6.61 14.93 -7.84
N LEU A 66 6.03 15.41 -6.74
CA LEU A 66 6.66 16.40 -5.87
C LEU A 66 8.11 15.99 -5.53
N GLU A 67 9.07 16.83 -5.92
CA GLU A 67 10.49 16.65 -5.59
C GLU A 67 10.70 16.52 -4.07
N SER A 68 9.85 17.20 -3.29
CA SER A 68 9.84 17.16 -1.83
C SER A 68 9.30 15.86 -1.23
N MET A 69 8.80 14.91 -2.01
CA MET A 69 8.32 13.64 -1.46
C MET A 69 9.51 12.78 -1.04
N ALA A 70 9.76 12.75 0.27
CA ALA A 70 10.90 12.03 0.86
C ALA A 70 10.86 10.52 0.58
N TRP A 71 9.68 9.92 0.36
CA TRP A 71 9.52 8.48 0.17
C TRP A 71 8.25 8.12 -0.62
N CYS A 72 8.33 7.09 -1.47
CA CYS A 72 7.21 6.46 -2.18
C CYS A 72 7.14 4.99 -1.78
N CYS A 73 5.94 4.43 -1.62
CA CYS A 73 5.72 3.04 -1.15
C CYS A 73 6.26 1.93 -2.08
N THR A 74 6.90 2.30 -3.18
CA THR A 74 7.39 1.41 -4.24
C THR A 74 8.85 1.66 -4.58
N THR A 75 9.52 2.49 -3.77
CA THR A 75 10.94 2.77 -3.92
C THR A 75 11.72 1.48 -3.73
N LYS A 76 12.70 1.27 -4.60
CA LYS A 76 13.77 0.29 -4.43
C LYS A 76 14.96 1.06 -3.89
N GLY A 77 15.52 0.66 -2.75
CA GLY A 77 16.66 1.33 -2.11
C GLY A 77 17.97 1.28 -2.92
N GLY A 78 17.96 0.74 -4.15
CA GLY A 78 19.14 0.64 -5.00
C GLY A 78 19.66 1.97 -5.54
N ASP A 79 18.85 3.04 -5.48
CA ASP A 79 19.25 4.39 -5.91
C ASP A 79 19.63 5.29 -4.71
N ASP A 80 19.28 4.88 -3.49
CA ASP A 80 19.63 5.53 -2.22
C ASP A 80 19.54 4.46 -1.11
N GLU A 81 20.70 3.96 -0.65
CA GLU A 81 20.79 2.89 0.35
C GLU A 81 20.24 3.31 1.72
N ALA A 82 20.06 4.62 1.98
CA ALA A 82 19.40 5.11 3.18
C ALA A 82 17.88 4.86 3.17
N LEU A 83 17.32 4.54 2.00
CA LEU A 83 15.90 4.25 1.83
C LEU A 83 15.66 2.74 1.84
N ALA A 84 14.62 2.31 2.57
CA ALA A 84 14.20 0.91 2.56
C ALA A 84 13.83 0.45 1.13
N SER A 85 13.80 -0.86 0.88
CA SER A 85 13.23 -1.40 -0.36
C SER A 85 11.80 -1.88 -0.11
N ALA A 86 10.88 -1.51 -1.00
CA ALA A 86 9.51 -2.04 -1.00
C ALA A 86 9.45 -3.46 -1.60
N PHE A 87 8.38 -4.20 -1.26
CA PHE A 87 8.09 -5.55 -1.81
C PHE A 87 9.20 -6.60 -1.62
N VAL A 88 9.94 -6.52 -0.51
CA VAL A 88 11.03 -7.47 -0.17
C VAL A 88 10.60 -8.61 0.74
N GLY A 89 9.29 -8.76 1.01
CA GLY A 89 8.78 -9.82 1.89
C GLY A 89 8.82 -11.20 1.23
N ASP A 90 8.88 -12.24 2.06
CA ASP A 90 8.93 -13.64 1.62
C ASP A 90 7.57 -14.18 1.13
N VAL A 91 6.49 -13.42 1.37
CA VAL A 91 5.12 -13.75 0.93
C VAL A 91 4.76 -12.87 -0.27
N THR A 92 4.14 -13.48 -1.27
CA THR A 92 3.75 -12.76 -2.50
C THR A 92 2.76 -11.63 -2.21
N VAL A 93 2.72 -10.62 -3.07
CA VAL A 93 1.73 -9.52 -2.98
C VAL A 93 0.29 -10.04 -3.06
N GLY A 94 0.05 -11.09 -3.86
CA GLY A 94 -1.28 -11.70 -4.00
C GLY A 94 -1.81 -12.29 -2.69
N GLU A 95 -0.91 -12.72 -1.81
CA GLU A 95 -1.26 -13.26 -0.49
C GLU A 95 -1.19 -12.21 0.61
N SER A 96 -0.09 -11.45 0.71
CA SER A 96 0.11 -10.44 1.76
C SER A 96 -0.82 -9.23 1.68
N LEU A 97 -1.24 -8.82 0.48
CA LEU A 97 -2.16 -7.69 0.25
C LEU A 97 -3.52 -8.16 -0.31
N HIS A 98 -3.94 -9.37 0.06
CA HIS A 98 -5.16 -9.95 -0.51
C HIS A 98 -6.42 -9.13 -0.18
N ALA A 99 -6.51 -8.53 1.00
CA ALA A 99 -7.66 -7.71 1.38
C ALA A 99 -7.75 -6.43 0.54
N GLU A 100 -6.61 -5.75 0.34
CA GLU A 100 -6.49 -4.55 -0.48
C GLU A 100 -6.82 -4.86 -1.95
N LEU A 101 -6.32 -6.00 -2.45
CA LEU A 101 -6.65 -6.48 -3.81
C LEU A 101 -8.15 -6.72 -3.96
N ARG A 102 -8.81 -7.35 -2.98
CA ARG A 102 -10.27 -7.54 -3.00
C ARG A 102 -10.99 -6.20 -3.05
N GLY A 103 -10.54 -5.20 -2.29
CA GLY A 103 -11.09 -3.85 -2.31
C GLY A 103 -10.89 -3.10 -3.63
N LEU A 104 -9.74 -3.30 -4.29
CA LEU A 104 -9.36 -2.59 -5.51
C LEU A 104 -9.94 -3.19 -6.80
N VAL A 105 -9.85 -4.51 -6.96
CA VAL A 105 -10.19 -5.20 -8.22
C VAL A 105 -11.39 -6.12 -8.10
N GLY A 106 -11.97 -6.25 -6.91
CA GLY A 106 -13.08 -7.15 -6.63
C GLY A 106 -12.62 -8.56 -6.22
N PRO A 107 -13.52 -9.34 -5.60
CA PRO A 107 -13.17 -10.60 -4.98
C PRO A 107 -12.73 -11.68 -5.97
N GLU A 108 -13.34 -11.74 -7.15
CA GLU A 108 -13.04 -12.76 -8.17
C GLU A 108 -11.61 -12.60 -8.70
N ILE A 109 -11.22 -11.37 -9.04
CA ILE A 109 -9.88 -11.07 -9.57
C ILE A 109 -8.83 -11.26 -8.48
N ALA A 110 -9.11 -10.85 -7.24
CA ALA A 110 -8.16 -11.00 -6.13
C ALA A 110 -7.81 -12.47 -5.85
N VAL A 111 -8.78 -13.39 -5.95
CA VAL A 111 -8.53 -14.84 -5.81
C VAL A 111 -7.62 -15.34 -6.91
N GLN A 112 -7.90 -14.99 -8.17
CA GLN A 112 -7.07 -15.40 -9.30
C GLN A 112 -5.62 -14.88 -9.17
N LEU A 113 -5.44 -13.63 -8.73
CA LEU A 113 -4.11 -13.05 -8.50
C LEU A 113 -3.33 -13.78 -7.41
N ARG A 114 -4.00 -14.24 -6.36
CA ARG A 114 -3.38 -15.04 -5.28
C ARG A 114 -2.96 -16.42 -5.76
N GLU A 115 -3.74 -17.03 -6.65
CA GLU A 115 -3.49 -18.39 -7.15
C GLU A 115 -2.45 -18.44 -8.27
N ARG A 116 -2.26 -17.36 -9.02
CA ARG A 116 -1.35 -17.30 -10.18
C ARG A 116 0.12 -17.62 -9.88
N HIS A 117 0.53 -17.52 -8.62
CA HIS A 117 1.91 -17.69 -8.17
C HIS A 117 2.09 -18.82 -7.14
N ARG A 118 1.07 -19.68 -6.98
CA ARG A 118 1.20 -20.97 -6.29
C ARG A 118 1.57 -22.05 -7.29
#